data_AF-A0A2I0M1Z2-F1
#
_entry.id   AF-A0A2I0M1Z2-F1
#
_cell.length_a   1.000
_cell.length_b   1.000
_cell.length_c   1.000
_cell.angle_alpha   90.00
_cell.angle_beta   90.00
_cell.angle_gamma   90.00
#
_symmetry.space_group_name_H-M   'P 1'
#
loop_
_entity.id
_entity.type
_entity.pdbx_description
1 polymer ?
#
loop_
_entity_poly.entity_id
_entity_poly.type
_entity_poly.pdbx_seq_one_letter_code
_entity_poly.pdbx_strand_id
1 'polypeptide(L)'
;MAKAAGVVYALLLLAALCCQSLAQRAPAVPDKCCFNFQTRRIKRDNVVSCYVTSPECPHQAVIFRVKSGKEICAQASRPWVKRYQQSFQVSSFSIPS
;
A
#
# COMPACT_ATOMS: atom_id res chain seq x y z
N MET A 1 -50.47 -9.35 10.39
CA MET A 1 -49.85 -8.01 10.48
C MET A 1 -48.44 -8.05 11.09
N ALA A 2 -48.24 -8.58 12.30
CA ALA A 2 -46.94 -8.57 13.00
C ALA A 2 -45.82 -9.38 12.31
N LYS A 3 -46.14 -10.50 11.64
CA LYS A 3 -45.14 -11.33 10.94
C LYS A 3 -44.51 -10.63 9.73
N ALA A 4 -45.31 -9.89 8.97
CA ALA A 4 -44.83 -9.13 7.82
C ALA A 4 -43.91 -7.98 8.27
N ALA A 5 -44.26 -7.30 9.36
CA ALA A 5 -43.42 -6.25 9.94
C ALA A 5 -42.05 -6.79 10.42
N GLY A 6 -42.03 -7.98 11.03
CA GLY A 6 -40.78 -8.64 11.44
C GLY A 6 -39.89 -9.03 10.26
N VAL A 7 -40.47 -9.52 9.16
CA VAL A 7 -39.73 -9.89 7.94
C VAL A 7 -39.13 -8.64 7.28
N VAL A 8 -39.89 -7.55 7.20
CA VAL A 8 -39.41 -6.27 6.64
C VAL A 8 -38.26 -5.71 7.48
N TYR A 9 -38.37 -5.78 8.81
CA TYR A 9 -37.30 -5.32 9.71
C TYR A 9 -36.01 -6.17 9.57
N ALA A 10 -36.15 -7.49 9.47
CA ALA A 10 -35.02 -8.38 9.25
C ALA A 10 -34.30 -8.13 7.91
N LEU A 11 -35.06 -7.88 6.83
CA LEU A 11 -34.51 -7.53 5.51
C LEU A 11 -33.75 -6.20 5.54
N LEU A 12 -34.29 -5.18 6.23
CA LEU A 12 -33.64 -3.88 6.39
C LEU A 12 -32.31 -3.99 7.15
N LEU A 13 -32.26 -4.79 8.21
CA LEU A 13 -31.02 -5.05 8.96
C LEU A 13 -29.98 -5.77 8.10
N LEU A 14 -30.37 -6.79 7.34
CA LEU A 14 -29.47 -7.52 6.46
C LEU A 14 -28.85 -6.60 5.39
N ALA A 15 -29.67 -5.74 4.78
CA ALA A 15 -29.21 -4.79 3.79
C ALA A 15 -28.22 -3.78 4.37
N ALA A 16 -28.49 -3.26 5.58
CA ALA A 16 -27.58 -2.34 6.27
C ALA A 16 -26.21 -2.98 6.57
N LEU A 17 -26.19 -4.22 7.07
CA LEU A 17 -24.93 -4.95 7.29
C LEU A 17 -24.17 -5.24 5.99
N CYS A 18 -24.88 -5.55 4.90
CA CYS A 18 -24.28 -5.79 3.60
C CYS A 18 -23.62 -4.52 3.03
N CYS A 19 -24.28 -3.37 3.17
CA CYS A 19 -23.71 -2.08 2.76
C CYS A 19 -22.44 -1.72 3.55
N GLN A 20 -22.38 -2.04 4.84
CA GLN A 20 -21.21 -1.78 5.68
C GLN A 20 -19.99 -2.62 5.29
N SER A 21 -20.19 -3.89 4.95
CA SER A 21 -19.09 -4.78 4.53
C SER A 21 -18.51 -4.42 3.16
N LEU A 22 -19.34 -3.89 2.25
CA LEU A 22 -18.91 -3.34 0.96
C LEU A 22 -18.17 -2.01 1.09
N ALA A 23 -18.62 -1.13 1.99
CA ALA A 23 -18.02 0.19 2.20
C ALA A 23 -16.64 0.16 2.91
N GLN A 24 -16.29 -0.96 3.55
CA GLN A 24 -14.98 -1.14 4.19
C GLN A 24 -13.84 -1.44 3.20
N ARG A 25 -14.13 -1.66 1.92
CA ARG A 25 -13.13 -1.55 0.85
C ARG A 25 -12.96 -0.09 0.45
N ALA A 26 -12.64 0.77 1.41
CA ALA A 26 -11.93 1.99 1.04
C ALA A 26 -10.60 1.51 0.41
N PRO A 27 -10.26 1.91 -0.82
CA PRO A 27 -8.94 1.63 -1.36
C PRO A 27 -7.93 2.12 -0.33
N ALA A 28 -6.99 1.23 0.00
CA ALA A 28 -5.93 1.50 0.95
C ALA A 28 -5.33 2.87 0.62
N VAL A 29 -5.15 3.68 1.68
CA VAL A 29 -4.40 4.95 1.74
C VAL A 29 -3.70 5.32 0.43
N PRO A 30 -3.93 6.54 -0.12
CA PRO A 30 -3.35 6.94 -1.41
C PRO A 30 -1.89 6.57 -1.48
N ASP A 31 -1.54 5.88 -2.55
CA ASP A 31 -0.20 5.37 -2.71
C ASP A 31 0.80 6.51 -2.66
N LYS A 32 1.83 6.37 -1.82
CA LYS A 32 2.90 7.36 -1.73
C LYS A 32 3.66 7.40 -3.07
N CYS A 33 3.54 8.50 -3.79
CA CYS A 33 4.35 8.76 -4.98
C CYS A 33 5.63 9.56 -4.65
N CYS A 34 6.68 9.32 -5.44
CA CYS A 34 7.96 10.01 -5.30
C CYS A 34 8.15 11.02 -6.43
N PHE A 35 8.43 12.28 -6.07
CA PHE A 35 8.77 13.35 -7.01
C PHE A 35 10.22 13.82 -6.88
N ASN A 36 10.87 13.50 -5.74
CA ASN A 36 12.27 13.77 -5.51
C ASN A 36 12.99 12.46 -5.23
N PHE A 37 14.16 12.29 -5.84
CA PHE A 37 14.90 11.04 -5.84
C PHE A 37 16.28 11.22 -5.24
N GLN A 38 16.63 10.29 -4.36
CA GLN A 38 17.96 10.23 -3.80
C GLN A 38 18.99 9.95 -4.89
N THR A 39 19.95 10.85 -5.03
CA THR A 39 21.04 10.75 -6.01
C THR A 39 22.16 9.82 -5.52
N ARG A 40 22.47 9.86 -4.22
CA ARG A 40 23.54 9.06 -3.61
C ARG A 40 23.03 7.73 -3.09
N ARG A 41 23.76 6.65 -3.37
CA ARG A 41 23.44 5.31 -2.86
C ARG A 41 23.33 5.31 -1.33
N ILE A 42 22.24 4.75 -0.81
CA ILE A 42 22.04 4.52 0.62
C ILE A 42 22.98 3.40 1.07
N LYS A 43 23.70 3.58 2.19
CA LYS A 43 24.52 2.50 2.77
C LYS A 43 23.61 1.31 3.12
N ARG A 44 23.98 0.10 2.70
CA ARG A 44 23.15 -1.11 2.85
C ARG A 44 22.77 -1.35 4.31
N ASP A 45 23.71 -1.18 5.23
CA ASP A 45 23.50 -1.41 6.67
C ASP A 45 22.52 -0.44 7.31
N ASN A 46 22.18 0.66 6.63
CA ASN A 46 21.19 1.61 7.10
C ASN A 46 19.77 1.27 6.62
N VAL A 47 19.61 0.36 5.65
CA VAL A 47 18.30 -0.02 5.11
C VAL A 47 17.68 -1.09 6.00
N VAL A 48 16.41 -0.87 6.35
CA VAL A 48 15.61 -1.82 7.15
C VAL A 48 14.66 -2.58 6.23
N SER A 49 13.99 -1.87 5.32
CA SER A 49 13.06 -2.46 4.36
C SER A 49 12.89 -1.56 3.14
N CYS A 50 12.26 -2.10 2.09
CA CYS A 50 11.84 -1.33 0.94
C CYS A 50 10.52 -1.83 0.36
N TYR A 51 9.77 -0.92 -0.27
CA TYR A 51 8.54 -1.23 -0.98
C TYR A 51 8.46 -0.40 -2.28
N VAL A 52 7.71 -0.91 -3.25
CA VAL A 52 7.47 -0.24 -4.53
C VAL A 52 6.33 0.77 -4.38
N THR A 53 6.39 1.87 -5.11
CA THR A 53 5.25 2.79 -5.23
C THR A 53 4.17 2.21 -6.15
N SER A 54 2.97 2.80 -6.15
CA SER A 54 1.90 2.41 -7.05
C SER A 54 2.34 2.37 -8.52
N PRO A 55 1.78 1.46 -9.34
CA PRO A 55 1.83 1.61 -10.78
C PRO A 55 1.14 2.90 -11.26
N GLU A 56 0.20 3.48 -10.51
CA GLU A 56 -0.50 4.72 -10.85
C GLU A 56 0.38 5.98 -10.69
N CYS A 57 1.51 5.86 -10.00
CA CYS A 57 2.43 6.99 -9.85
C CYS A 57 3.10 7.37 -11.18
N PRO A 58 3.31 8.67 -11.46
CA PRO A 58 3.93 9.13 -12.70
C PRO A 58 5.38 8.68 -12.85
N HIS A 59 6.03 8.31 -11.75
CA HIS A 59 7.40 7.84 -11.71
C HIS A 59 7.50 6.53 -10.96
N GLN A 60 8.12 5.53 -11.60
CA GLN A 60 8.39 4.23 -11.00
C GLN A 60 9.51 4.35 -9.96
N ALA A 61 9.18 4.07 -8.70
CA ALA A 61 10.05 4.31 -7.57
C ALA A 61 10.04 3.17 -6.55
N VAL A 62 11.10 3.12 -5.75
CA VAL A 62 11.23 2.26 -4.58
C VAL A 62 11.49 3.15 -3.38
N ILE A 63 10.68 3.00 -2.34
CA ILE A 63 10.84 3.71 -1.08
C ILE A 63 11.62 2.81 -0.12
N PHE A 64 12.75 3.32 0.36
CA PHE A 64 13.59 2.66 1.37
C PHE A 64 13.31 3.23 2.75
N ARG A 65 12.94 2.37 3.71
CA ARG A 65 12.91 2.74 5.12
C ARG A 65 14.28 2.47 5.73
N VAL A 66 14.88 3.51 6.30
CA VAL A 66 16.20 3.40 6.95
C VAL A 66 16.07 3.31 8.47
N LYS A 67 17.15 2.87 9.14
CA LYS A 67 17.22 2.70 10.61
C LYS A 67 16.84 3.96 11.39
N SER A 68 17.04 5.15 10.82
CA SER A 68 16.62 6.41 11.43
C SER A 68 15.11 6.68 11.36
N GLY A 69 14.31 5.73 10.86
CA GLY A 69 12.88 5.86 10.63
C GLY A 69 12.49 6.68 9.39
N LYS A 70 13.47 7.25 8.67
CA LYS A 70 13.20 8.06 7.47
C LYS A 70 12.87 7.17 6.27
N GLU A 71 12.01 7.67 5.40
CA GLU A 71 11.71 7.08 4.10
C GLU A 71 12.43 7.85 3.00
N ILE A 72 13.13 7.13 2.12
CA ILE A 72 13.95 7.70 1.06
C ILE A 72 13.48 7.14 -0.28
N CYS A 73 13.03 8.03 -1.16
CA CYS A 73 12.66 7.72 -2.53
C CYS A 73 13.89 7.46 -3.39
N ALA A 74 13.89 6.36 -4.14
CA ALA A 74 14.91 6.05 -5.13
C ALA A 74 14.25 5.59 -6.43
N GLN A 75 14.86 5.97 -7.55
CA GLN A 75 14.33 5.65 -8.88
C GLN A 75 14.56 4.16 -9.18
N ALA A 76 13.51 3.45 -9.59
CA ALA A 76 13.54 1.99 -9.79
C ALA A 76 14.57 1.53 -10.85
N SER A 77 14.92 2.41 -11.79
CA SER A 77 15.90 2.14 -12.86
C SER A 77 17.34 2.03 -12.37
N ARG A 78 17.66 2.52 -11.16
CA ARG A 78 19.04 2.57 -10.65
C ARG A 78 19.58 1.15 -10.37
N PRO A 79 20.79 0.80 -10.82
CA PRO A 79 21.34 -0.55 -10.61
C PRO A 79 21.42 -0.99 -9.15
N TRP A 80 21.75 -0.07 -8.23
CA TRP A 80 21.85 -0.38 -6.81
C TRP A 80 20.48 -0.63 -6.16
N VAL A 81 19.41 -0.01 -6.68
CA VAL A 81 18.04 -0.21 -6.19
C VAL A 81 17.59 -1.63 -6.51
N LYS A 82 17.81 -2.08 -7.75
CA LYS A 82 17.51 -3.47 -8.17
C LYS A 82 18.23 -4.51 -7.30
N ARG A 83 19.52 -4.29 -7.00
CA ARG A 83 20.29 -5.17 -6.09
C ARG A 83 19.72 -5.19 -4.67
N TYR A 84 19.20 -4.06 -4.19
CA TYR A 84 18.62 -3.98 -2.85
C TYR A 84 17.25 -4.65 -2.78
N GLN A 85 16.43 -4.56 -3.82
CA GLN A 85 15.16 -5.29 -3.90
C GLN A 85 15.34 -6.82 -3.85
N GLN A 86 16.48 -7.33 -4.31
CA GLN A 86 16.85 -8.75 -4.17
C GLN A 86 17.36 -9.09 -2.75
N SER A 87 17.86 -8.10 -2.03
CA SER A 87 18.55 -8.26 -0.74
C SER A 87 17.63 -8.04 0.45
N PHE A 88 16.63 -7.18 0.29
CA PHE A 88 15.60 -6.90 1.27
C PHE A 88 14.31 -7.48 0.71
N GLN A 89 13.64 -8.35 1.47
CA GLN A 89 12.33 -8.85 1.05
C GLN A 89 11.42 -7.63 0.87
N VAL A 90 11.11 -7.33 -0.40
CA VAL A 90 10.11 -6.31 -0.73
C VAL A 90 8.84 -6.83 -0.11
N SER A 91 8.40 -6.21 0.98
CA SER A 91 7.15 -6.57 1.63
C SER A 91 6.07 -6.43 0.57
N SER A 92 5.55 -7.56 0.10
CA SER A 92 4.60 -7.73 -1.00
C SER A 92 3.21 -7.22 -0.65
N PHE A 93 3.11 -6.20 0.21
CA PHE A 93 1.84 -5.64 0.68
C PHE A 93 1.12 -4.82 -0.40
N SER A 94 1.65 -4.79 -1.62
CA SER A 94 1.17 -3.97 -2.75
C SER A 94 0.87 -4.77 -4.01
N ILE A 95 0.79 -6.10 -3.96
CA ILE A 95 0.18 -6.87 -5.06
C ILE A 95 -1.27 -7.17 -4.66
N PRO A 96 -2.25 -6.32 -5.03
CA PRO A 96 -3.60 -6.83 -5.16
C PRO A 96 -3.62 -7.76 -6.38
N SER A 97 -3.97 -9.03 -6.14
CA SER A 97 -4.50 -9.90 -7.19
C SER A 97 -5.85 -9.39 -7.67
#